data_AF-A0A921FE87-F1
#
_entry.id   AF-A0A921FE87-F1
#
_cell.length_a   1.000
_cell.length_b   1.000
_cell.length_c   1.000
_cell.angle_alpha   90.00
_cell.angle_beta   90.00
_cell.angle_gamma   90.00
#
_symmetry.space_group_name_H-M   'P 1'
#
loop_
_entity.id
_entity.type
_entity.pdbx_description
1 polymer ?
#
loop_
_entity_poly.entity_id
_entity_poly.type
_entity_poly.pdbx_seq_one_letter_code
_entity_poly.pdbx_strand_id
1 'polypeptide(L)'
;MSRLKYFIFCLFMGVAFSVQSQSTDSIRFSLLTCAPGTEIYSLFGHTAIRYENYTRRIDVVFNYGMFSFNTPNFIFRFVAGETDYQLGITPYSYFEAEYAMRGSSVYQQVLNLTQSEKERLLTILENNYLPENRIYRYNYFYDNCTTRARDKIEECIEGKVVYPDSLSGKSYRSIVHEFTAGSPWDELGIDLCLGAEADKEINKRQQMFSPFYMKYYASNAYIVDAGGTRRPLILDETKIVDVELDEVQPGFVLSPLMCGALFLALCVVMAWGQWKTQRIWWGWDIVLYGLQGLAGCIIAFLFFFS
;
A
#
# COMPACT_ATOMS: atom_id res chain seq x y z
N MET A 1 0.72 70.11 -31.32
CA MET A 1 1.48 68.88 -30.98
C MET A 1 1.49 68.50 -29.49
N SER A 2 0.88 69.29 -28.58
CA SER A 2 0.86 68.98 -27.14
C SER A 2 -0.35 68.16 -26.67
N ARG A 3 -1.48 68.15 -27.40
CA ARG A 3 -2.68 67.38 -27.02
C ARG A 3 -2.63 65.89 -27.38
N LEU A 4 -1.77 65.49 -28.32
CA LEU A 4 -1.62 64.09 -28.75
C LEU A 4 -0.73 63.28 -27.79
N LYS A 5 0.18 63.93 -27.05
CA LYS A 5 1.06 63.27 -26.07
C LYS A 5 0.33 62.83 -24.80
N TYR A 6 -0.66 63.61 -24.35
CA TYR A 6 -1.46 63.24 -23.16
C TYR A 6 -2.45 62.10 -23.46
N PHE A 7 -2.94 61.98 -24.69
CA PHE A 7 -3.82 60.88 -25.09
C PHE A 7 -3.08 59.53 -25.14
N ILE A 8 -1.82 59.54 -25.58
CA ILE A 8 -0.97 58.34 -25.61
C ILE A 8 -0.50 57.94 -24.19
N PHE A 9 -0.30 58.92 -23.29
CA PHE A 9 0.06 58.64 -21.90
C PHE A 9 -1.11 58.04 -21.09
N CYS A 10 -2.35 58.44 -21.36
CA CYS A 10 -3.54 57.82 -20.75
C CYS A 10 -3.85 56.41 -21.28
N LEU A 11 -3.38 56.06 -22.49
CA LEU A 11 -3.58 54.72 -23.06
C LEU A 11 -2.63 53.66 -22.46
N PHE A 12 -1.54 54.08 -21.82
CA PHE A 12 -0.56 53.18 -21.19
C PHE A 12 -0.81 52.93 -19.69
N MET A 13 -1.77 53.65 -19.07
CA MET A 13 -2.00 53.59 -17.62
C MET A 13 -3.24 52.79 -17.20
N GLY A 14 -3.97 52.20 -18.16
CA GLY A 14 -5.22 51.52 -17.87
C GLY A 14 -5.41 50.25 -18.67
N VAL A 15 -4.65 49.19 -18.35
CA VAL A 15 -5.10 47.78 -18.23
C VAL A 15 -3.97 47.02 -17.51
N ALA A 16 -3.75 47.30 -16.24
CA ALA A 16 -3.22 46.28 -15.32
C ALA A 16 -4.41 45.70 -14.57
N PHE A 17 -5.36 45.14 -15.33
CA PHE A 17 -6.28 44.18 -14.73
C PHE A 17 -5.42 42.96 -14.42
N SER A 18 -5.04 42.84 -13.15
CA SER A 18 -4.75 41.54 -12.56
C SER A 18 -5.99 40.69 -12.83
N VAL A 19 -5.95 39.90 -13.89
CA VAL A 19 -6.83 38.75 -14.03
C VAL A 19 -6.38 37.85 -12.89
N GLN A 20 -6.98 38.05 -11.72
CA GLN A 20 -7.07 36.99 -10.73
C GLN A 20 -7.78 35.88 -11.52
N SER A 21 -7.00 34.94 -12.05
CA SER A 21 -7.53 33.72 -12.64
C SER A 21 -8.47 33.18 -11.58
N GLN A 22 -9.77 33.33 -11.82
CA GLN A 22 -10.76 32.59 -11.06
C GLN A 22 -10.48 31.16 -11.45
N SER A 23 -9.65 30.50 -10.64
CA SER A 23 -9.26 29.12 -10.85
C SER A 23 -10.54 28.32 -10.84
N THR A 24 -11.08 28.07 -12.03
CA THR A 24 -12.10 27.07 -12.24
C THR A 24 -11.49 25.80 -11.69
N ASP A 25 -12.19 25.18 -10.73
CA ASP A 25 -11.78 23.96 -10.05
C ASP A 25 -11.63 22.81 -11.05
N SER A 26 -10.54 22.85 -11.82
CA SER A 26 -10.29 21.98 -12.96
C SER A 26 -9.44 20.78 -12.56
N ILE A 27 -8.97 20.74 -11.31
CA ILE A 27 -8.10 19.69 -10.79
C ILE A 27 -8.83 18.94 -9.68
N ARG A 28 -8.82 17.61 -9.78
CA ARG A 28 -9.29 16.72 -8.72
C ARG A 28 -8.18 15.75 -8.34
N PHE A 29 -8.00 15.57 -7.04
CA PHE A 29 -7.17 14.51 -6.49
C PHE A 29 -8.02 13.56 -5.67
N SER A 30 -7.77 12.27 -5.83
CA SER A 30 -8.45 11.24 -5.05
C SER A 30 -7.46 10.21 -4.53
N LEU A 31 -7.68 9.77 -3.30
CA LEU A 31 -7.02 8.58 -2.74
C LEU A 31 -7.77 7.34 -3.23
N LEU A 32 -7.06 6.44 -3.90
CA LEU A 32 -7.61 5.16 -4.35
C LEU A 32 -7.22 4.05 -3.39
N THR A 33 -8.19 3.22 -3.01
CA THR A 33 -7.98 2.00 -2.23
C THR A 33 -8.51 0.82 -3.03
N CYS A 34 -7.61 -0.09 -3.38
CA CYS A 34 -7.93 -1.26 -4.18
C CYS A 34 -8.05 -2.48 -3.27
N ALA A 35 -9.12 -3.25 -3.48
CA ALA A 35 -9.35 -4.50 -2.77
C ALA A 35 -8.24 -5.52 -3.04
N PRO A 36 -8.02 -6.45 -2.09
CA PRO A 36 -7.18 -7.62 -2.31
C PRO A 36 -7.46 -8.33 -3.64
N GLY A 37 -6.44 -9.03 -4.15
CA GLY A 37 -6.56 -10.01 -5.23
C GLY A 37 -6.26 -11.42 -4.72
N THR A 38 -6.14 -12.38 -5.64
CA THR A 38 -5.87 -13.80 -5.32
C THR A 38 -4.38 -14.14 -5.20
N GLU A 39 -3.52 -13.34 -5.81
CA GLU A 39 -2.06 -13.56 -5.81
C GLU A 39 -1.42 -12.98 -4.54
N ILE A 40 -0.34 -13.61 -4.06
CA ILE A 40 0.32 -13.23 -2.79
C ILE A 40 0.71 -11.75 -2.70
N TYR A 41 1.20 -11.16 -3.79
CA TYR A 41 1.58 -9.74 -3.85
C TYR A 41 0.37 -8.78 -3.88
N SER A 42 -0.84 -9.31 -4.08
CA SER A 42 -2.09 -8.56 -4.14
C SER A 42 -3.01 -8.80 -2.95
N LEU A 43 -2.68 -9.73 -2.05
CA LEU A 43 -3.51 -10.12 -0.89
C LEU A 43 -3.83 -8.94 0.05
N PHE A 44 -2.98 -7.91 0.08
CA PHE A 44 -3.11 -6.80 1.03
C PHE A 44 -3.79 -5.56 0.44
N GLY A 45 -4.20 -5.64 -0.84
CA GLY A 45 -4.73 -4.50 -1.58
C GLY A 45 -3.64 -3.50 -1.99
N HIS A 46 -4.07 -2.32 -2.45
CA HIS A 46 -3.15 -1.29 -2.95
C HIS A 46 -3.69 0.12 -2.71
N THR A 47 -2.80 1.08 -2.51
CA THR A 47 -3.13 2.50 -2.40
C THR A 47 -2.46 3.30 -3.51
N ALA A 48 -3.21 4.19 -4.14
CA ALA A 48 -2.69 5.07 -5.20
C ALA A 48 -3.32 6.47 -5.12
N ILE A 49 -2.73 7.44 -5.83
CA ILE A 49 -3.28 8.80 -5.94
C ILE A 49 -3.72 9.05 -7.38
N ARG A 50 -5.01 9.32 -7.59
CA ARG A 50 -5.55 9.74 -8.89
C ARG A 50 -5.45 11.25 -9.03
N TYR A 51 -4.94 11.70 -10.18
CA TYR A 51 -4.90 13.09 -10.60
C TYR A 51 -5.73 13.26 -11.86
N GLU A 52 -6.70 14.18 -11.78
CA GLU A 52 -7.55 14.56 -12.90
C GLU A 52 -7.41 16.05 -13.19
N ASN A 53 -7.28 16.39 -14.47
CA ASN A 53 -7.32 17.75 -14.97
C ASN A 53 -8.33 17.85 -16.12
N TYR A 54 -9.50 18.43 -15.84
CA TYR A 54 -10.61 18.50 -16.80
C TYR A 54 -10.30 19.40 -18.00
N THR A 55 -9.55 20.49 -17.79
CA THR A 55 -9.19 21.43 -18.86
C THR A 55 -8.16 20.83 -19.80
N ARG A 56 -7.19 20.06 -19.27
CA ARG A 56 -6.14 19.39 -20.04
C ARG A 56 -6.52 17.98 -20.50
N ARG A 57 -7.67 17.46 -20.06
CA ARG A 57 -8.11 16.07 -20.26
C ARG A 57 -7.06 15.04 -19.82
N ILE A 58 -6.44 15.30 -18.67
CA ILE A 58 -5.49 14.37 -18.05
C ILE A 58 -6.23 13.59 -16.97
N ASP A 59 -6.04 12.28 -16.96
CA ASP A 59 -6.57 11.38 -15.93
C ASP A 59 -5.60 10.22 -15.73
N VAL A 60 -4.80 10.33 -14.66
CA VAL A 60 -3.68 9.43 -14.40
C VAL A 60 -3.63 9.04 -12.92
N VAL A 61 -3.02 7.91 -12.65
CA VAL A 61 -2.85 7.34 -11.32
C VAL A 61 -1.36 7.22 -11.01
N PHE A 62 -0.95 7.84 -9.91
CA PHE A 62 0.38 7.73 -9.31
C PHE A 62 0.41 6.50 -8.40
N ASN A 63 1.21 5.51 -8.78
CA ASN A 63 1.33 4.21 -8.14
C ASN A 63 2.71 4.07 -7.49
N TYR A 64 2.76 4.20 -6.17
CA TYR A 64 3.92 3.77 -5.39
C TYR A 64 3.92 2.25 -5.31
N GLY A 65 5.08 1.60 -5.32
CA GLY A 65 5.12 0.14 -5.19
C GLY A 65 5.04 -0.59 -6.53
N MET A 66 5.42 0.06 -7.63
CA MET A 66 5.67 -0.64 -8.89
C MET A 66 7.04 -1.34 -8.83
N PHE A 67 7.11 -2.59 -9.25
CA PHE A 67 8.36 -3.35 -9.33
C PHE A 67 8.43 -4.15 -10.64
N SER A 68 9.60 -4.72 -10.93
CA SER A 68 9.83 -5.55 -12.11
C SER A 68 10.36 -6.92 -11.72
N PHE A 69 9.64 -7.98 -12.10
CA PHE A 69 10.09 -9.37 -11.96
C PHE A 69 11.35 -9.68 -12.77
N ASN A 70 11.67 -8.86 -13.78
CA ASN A 70 12.90 -9.01 -14.59
C ASN A 70 14.15 -8.54 -13.85
N THR A 71 14.03 -8.05 -12.61
CA THR A 71 15.17 -7.69 -11.77
C THR A 71 15.97 -8.95 -11.44
N PRO A 72 17.31 -8.98 -11.68
CA PRO A 72 18.12 -10.14 -11.36
C PRO A 72 17.99 -10.55 -9.88
N ASN A 73 17.75 -11.84 -9.65
CA ASN A 73 17.57 -12.44 -8.32
C ASN A 73 16.39 -11.85 -7.51
N PHE A 74 15.29 -11.48 -8.18
CA PHE A 74 14.10 -10.89 -7.54
C PHE A 74 13.63 -11.65 -6.30
N ILE A 75 13.48 -12.98 -6.38
CA ILE A 75 13.03 -13.81 -5.24
C ILE A 75 13.99 -13.68 -4.05
N PHE A 76 15.30 -13.75 -4.28
CA PHE A 76 16.29 -13.60 -3.21
C PHE A 76 16.22 -12.22 -2.58
N ARG A 77 16.20 -11.16 -3.40
CA ARG A 77 16.09 -9.78 -2.92
C ARG A 77 14.79 -9.54 -2.15
N PHE A 78 13.70 -10.17 -2.57
CA PHE A 78 12.41 -10.06 -1.89
C PHE A 78 12.47 -10.68 -0.49
N VAL A 79 13.00 -11.90 -0.37
CA VAL A 79 13.15 -12.56 0.94
C VAL A 79 14.20 -11.85 1.81
N ALA A 80 15.22 -11.22 1.23
CA ALA A 80 16.21 -10.44 1.96
C ALA A 80 15.77 -8.99 2.28
N GLY A 81 14.55 -8.57 1.92
CA GLY A 81 14.09 -7.19 2.14
C GLY A 81 14.84 -6.13 1.33
N GLU A 82 15.51 -6.51 0.24
CA GLU A 82 16.36 -5.66 -0.60
C GLU A 82 15.69 -5.20 -1.91
N THR A 83 14.37 -5.37 -2.03
CA THR A 83 13.64 -4.97 -3.22
C THR A 83 13.43 -3.47 -3.28
N ASP A 84 14.02 -2.85 -4.31
CA ASP A 84 13.75 -1.46 -4.66
C ASP A 84 12.50 -1.40 -5.54
N TYR A 85 11.59 -0.50 -5.18
CA TYR A 85 10.35 -0.24 -5.88
C TYR A 85 10.40 1.17 -6.46
N GLN A 86 9.49 1.47 -7.37
CA GLN A 86 9.40 2.78 -7.98
C GLN A 86 7.98 3.35 -7.99
N LEU A 87 7.91 4.67 -8.05
CA LEU A 87 6.71 5.41 -8.43
C LEU A 87 6.49 5.27 -9.95
N GLY A 88 5.33 4.77 -10.34
CA GLY A 88 4.85 4.73 -11.73
C GLY A 88 3.64 5.63 -11.94
N ILE A 89 3.42 6.04 -13.19
CA ILE A 89 2.22 6.76 -13.62
C ILE A 89 1.50 5.90 -14.66
N THR A 90 0.23 5.62 -14.42
CA THR A 90 -0.63 4.81 -15.29
C THR A 90 -1.86 5.62 -15.68
N PRO A 91 -2.29 5.65 -16.96
CA PRO A 91 -3.56 6.30 -17.30
C PRO A 91 -4.73 5.57 -16.60
N TYR A 92 -5.68 6.34 -16.07
CA TYR A 92 -6.73 5.79 -15.20
C TYR A 92 -7.54 4.68 -15.86
N SER A 93 -7.83 4.77 -17.15
CA SER A 93 -8.58 3.74 -17.87
C SER A 93 -7.89 2.38 -17.89
N TYR A 94 -6.55 2.33 -17.96
CA TYR A 94 -5.80 1.07 -17.86
C TYR A 94 -5.81 0.54 -16.43
N PHE A 95 -5.65 1.42 -15.45
CA PHE A 95 -5.72 1.07 -14.04
C PHE A 95 -7.09 0.47 -13.70
N GLU A 96 -8.18 1.17 -14.00
CA GLU A 96 -9.55 0.72 -13.77
C GLU A 96 -9.83 -0.64 -14.44
N ALA A 97 -9.45 -0.78 -15.71
CA ALA A 97 -9.62 -2.03 -16.45
C ALA A 97 -8.83 -3.20 -15.84
N GLU A 98 -7.61 -2.98 -15.37
CA GLU A 98 -6.80 -4.00 -14.69
C GLU A 98 -7.53 -4.56 -13.46
N TYR A 99 -8.01 -3.68 -12.58
CA TYR A 99 -8.72 -4.10 -11.36
C TYR A 99 -10.08 -4.73 -11.67
N ALA A 100 -10.80 -4.24 -12.68
CA ALA A 100 -12.06 -4.83 -13.12
C ALA A 100 -11.85 -6.25 -13.68
N MET A 101 -10.82 -6.47 -14.52
CA MET A 101 -10.48 -7.80 -15.03
C MET A 101 -9.98 -8.75 -13.95
N ARG A 102 -9.30 -8.21 -12.92
CA ARG A 102 -8.81 -8.98 -11.77
C ARG A 102 -9.93 -9.39 -10.81
N GLY A 103 -11.09 -8.76 -10.88
CA GLY A 103 -12.18 -8.95 -9.90
C GLY A 103 -11.96 -8.22 -8.57
N SER A 104 -11.11 -7.20 -8.55
CA SER A 104 -10.83 -6.42 -7.33
C SER A 104 -11.56 -5.09 -7.36
N SER A 105 -12.45 -4.87 -6.40
CA SER A 105 -13.11 -3.58 -6.20
C SER A 105 -12.11 -2.43 -6.00
N VAL A 106 -12.47 -1.23 -6.43
CA VAL A 106 -11.68 -0.01 -6.21
C VAL A 106 -12.57 1.08 -5.61
N TYR A 107 -12.12 1.63 -4.49
CA TYR A 107 -12.75 2.75 -3.80
C TYR A 107 -11.97 4.02 -4.09
N GLN A 108 -12.69 5.11 -4.36
CA GLN A 108 -12.15 6.44 -4.60
C GLN A 108 -12.62 7.38 -3.51
N GLN A 109 -11.69 8.04 -2.83
CA GLN A 109 -11.96 9.08 -1.84
C GLN A 109 -11.46 10.42 -2.37
N VAL A 110 -12.37 11.30 -2.76
CA VAL A 110 -12.04 12.62 -3.30
C VAL A 110 -11.50 13.49 -2.17
N LEU A 111 -10.28 14.01 -2.32
CA LEU A 111 -9.65 14.83 -1.29
C LEU A 111 -10.23 16.25 -1.28
N ASN A 112 -10.57 16.73 -0.10
CA ASN A 112 -10.94 18.12 0.15
C ASN A 112 -9.67 18.95 0.21
N LEU A 113 -9.10 19.32 -0.92
CA LEU A 113 -7.91 20.18 -1.01
C LEU A 113 -8.29 21.56 -1.56
N THR A 114 -7.65 22.60 -1.05
CA THR A 114 -7.72 23.93 -1.67
C THR A 114 -6.96 23.92 -3.00
N GLN A 115 -7.17 24.93 -3.84
CA GLN A 115 -6.45 25.03 -5.10
C GLN A 115 -4.92 25.06 -4.92
N SER A 116 -4.41 25.77 -3.91
CA SER A 116 -2.97 25.83 -3.63
C SER A 116 -2.40 24.48 -3.19
N GLU A 117 -3.15 23.73 -2.38
CA GLU A 117 -2.76 22.38 -1.95
C GLU A 117 -2.80 21.38 -3.11
N LYS A 118 -3.76 21.49 -4.03
CA LYS A 118 -3.82 20.68 -5.26
C LYS A 118 -2.59 20.92 -6.13
N GLU A 119 -2.22 22.18 -6.36
CA GLU A 119 -1.03 22.55 -7.14
C GLU A 119 0.27 22.07 -6.47
N ARG A 120 0.33 22.17 -5.14
CA ARG A 120 1.46 21.67 -4.35
C ARG A 120 1.56 20.14 -4.42
N LEU A 121 0.45 19.42 -4.28
CA LEU A 121 0.45 17.96 -4.39
C LEU A 121 0.92 17.50 -5.77
N LEU A 122 0.46 18.17 -6.83
CA LEU A 122 0.93 17.89 -8.19
C LEU A 122 2.45 18.07 -8.29
N THR A 123 2.97 19.20 -7.80
CA THR A 123 4.42 19.49 -7.82
C THR A 123 5.22 18.46 -7.04
N ILE A 124 4.73 18.04 -5.87
CA ILE A 124 5.34 17.00 -5.05
C ILE A 124 5.42 15.69 -5.84
N LEU A 125 4.31 15.26 -6.46
CA LEU A 125 4.24 14.01 -7.20
C LEU A 125 5.09 14.02 -8.47
N GLU A 126 5.10 15.13 -9.22
CA GLU A 126 5.95 15.32 -10.40
C GLU A 126 7.44 15.27 -10.03
N ASN A 127 7.84 15.95 -8.95
CA ASN A 127 9.20 15.89 -8.44
C ASN A 127 9.58 14.47 -7.98
N ASN A 128 8.64 13.76 -7.35
CA ASN A 128 8.87 12.39 -6.89
C ASN A 128 8.98 11.39 -8.05
N TYR A 129 8.40 11.71 -9.21
CA TYR A 129 8.49 10.88 -10.42
C TYR A 129 9.79 11.07 -11.21
N LEU A 130 10.59 12.09 -10.89
CA LEU A 130 11.91 12.28 -11.52
C LEU A 130 12.80 11.03 -11.35
N PRO A 131 13.63 10.69 -12.35
CA PRO A 131 14.47 9.48 -12.32
C PRO A 131 15.29 9.31 -11.04
N GLU A 132 15.79 10.41 -10.47
CA GLU A 132 16.59 10.46 -9.25
C GLU A 132 15.78 10.25 -7.96
N ASN A 133 14.46 10.44 -7.99
CA ASN A 133 13.60 10.45 -6.80
C ASN A 133 12.59 9.29 -6.75
N ARG A 134 12.32 8.66 -7.89
CA ARG A 134 11.22 7.70 -8.02
C ARG A 134 11.52 6.31 -7.45
N ILE A 135 12.80 5.96 -7.27
CA ILE A 135 13.23 4.65 -6.75
C ILE A 135 13.42 4.75 -5.25
N TYR A 136 12.91 3.78 -4.50
CA TYR A 136 13.04 3.72 -3.06
C TYR A 136 13.06 2.28 -2.54
N ARG A 137 13.68 2.08 -1.37
CA ARG A 137 13.67 0.80 -0.67
C ARG A 137 12.30 0.57 -0.06
N TYR A 138 11.60 -0.45 -0.52
CA TYR A 138 10.28 -0.77 0.00
C TYR A 138 10.36 -1.49 1.33
N ASN A 139 9.53 -1.08 2.28
CA ASN A 139 9.28 -1.83 3.50
C ASN A 139 7.77 -1.95 3.70
N TYR A 140 7.27 -3.18 3.81
CA TYR A 140 5.84 -3.44 3.85
C TYR A 140 5.09 -2.73 5.00
N PHE A 141 5.70 -2.55 6.18
CA PHE A 141 5.05 -1.88 7.30
C PHE A 141 5.34 -0.38 7.38
N TYR A 142 6.55 0.03 7.02
CA TYR A 142 7.04 1.38 7.32
C TYR A 142 7.11 2.29 6.10
N ASP A 143 7.35 1.74 4.91
CA ASP A 143 7.60 2.50 3.70
C ASP A 143 7.02 1.79 2.45
N ASN A 144 5.71 1.93 2.27
CA ASN A 144 4.92 1.22 1.28
C ASN A 144 4.05 2.18 0.45
N CYS A 145 3.20 1.63 -0.43
CA CYS A 145 2.34 2.43 -1.29
C CYS A 145 1.38 3.35 -0.51
N THR A 146 0.83 2.85 0.59
CA THR A 146 -0.11 3.55 1.46
C THR A 146 0.58 4.64 2.30
N THR A 147 1.70 4.32 2.95
CA THR A 147 2.41 5.30 3.80
C THR A 147 2.97 6.44 2.95
N ARG A 148 3.53 6.14 1.77
CA ARG A 148 3.99 7.16 0.81
C ARG A 148 2.85 8.06 0.34
N ALA A 149 1.73 7.48 -0.08
CA ALA A 149 0.58 8.27 -0.54
C ALA A 149 0.04 9.19 0.57
N ARG A 150 -0.15 8.65 1.78
CA ARG A 150 -0.56 9.40 2.97
C ARG A 150 0.39 10.57 3.24
N ASP A 151 1.69 10.29 3.29
CA ASP A 151 2.70 11.29 3.64
C ASP A 151 2.73 12.42 2.61
N LYS A 152 2.55 12.13 1.31
CA LYS A 152 2.47 13.17 0.26
C LYS A 152 1.20 14.00 0.31
N ILE A 153 0.08 13.40 0.67
CA ILE A 153 -1.17 14.13 0.91
C ILE A 153 -1.02 15.04 2.13
N GLU A 154 -0.39 14.58 3.21
CA GLU A 154 -0.16 15.41 4.40
C GLU A 154 0.82 16.56 4.12
N GLU A 155 1.88 16.29 3.37
CA GLU A 155 2.90 17.28 3.00
C GLU A 155 2.32 18.43 2.17
N CYS A 156 1.27 18.19 1.38
CA CYS A 156 0.68 19.24 0.55
C CYS A 156 -0.25 20.19 1.33
N ILE A 157 -0.81 19.75 2.45
CA ILE A 157 -1.88 20.44 3.18
C ILE A 157 -1.35 21.64 4.00
N GLU A 158 -2.03 22.78 3.90
CA GLU A 158 -1.74 23.97 4.71
C GLU A 158 -2.45 23.89 6.06
N GLY A 159 -1.83 23.20 7.00
CA GLY A 159 -2.38 23.00 8.34
C GLY A 159 -2.00 21.64 8.88
N LYS A 160 -2.94 20.98 9.57
CA LYS A 160 -2.72 19.64 10.11
C LYS A 160 -3.90 18.73 9.85
N VAL A 161 -3.62 17.53 9.34
CA VAL A 161 -4.59 16.44 9.29
C VAL A 161 -4.70 15.82 10.68
N VAL A 162 -5.93 15.75 11.19
CA VAL A 162 -6.25 15.12 12.46
C VAL A 162 -7.07 13.87 12.20
N TYR A 163 -6.48 12.72 12.54
CA TYR A 163 -7.11 11.41 12.45
C TYR A 163 -7.78 11.02 13.77
N PRO A 164 -8.84 10.19 13.73
CA PRO A 164 -9.44 9.61 14.92
C PRO A 164 -8.44 8.77 15.73
N ASP A 165 -8.85 8.30 16.90
CA ASP A 165 -8.00 7.47 17.76
C ASP A 165 -7.69 6.10 17.14
N SER A 166 -6.65 5.45 17.68
CA SER A 166 -6.24 4.12 17.22
C SER A 166 -7.32 3.09 17.49
N LEU A 167 -7.51 2.15 16.55
CA LEU A 167 -8.33 0.97 16.83
C LEU A 167 -7.57 0.10 17.84
N SER A 168 -8.25 -0.28 18.91
CA SER A 168 -7.64 -1.05 20.02
C SER A 168 -7.32 -2.48 19.64
N GLY A 169 -6.25 -3.04 20.21
CA GLY A 169 -5.92 -4.46 20.08
C GLY A 169 -5.42 -4.84 18.69
N LYS A 170 -4.86 -3.88 17.94
CA LYS A 170 -4.28 -4.12 16.62
C LYS A 170 -2.76 -4.13 16.70
N SER A 171 -2.16 -5.21 16.23
CA SER A 171 -0.73 -5.37 15.91
C SER A 171 -0.53 -5.48 14.40
N TYR A 172 0.71 -5.41 13.92
CA TYR A 172 1.01 -5.67 12.50
C TYR A 172 0.53 -7.06 12.09
N ARG A 173 0.86 -8.09 12.90
CA ARG A 173 0.47 -9.47 12.60
C ARG A 173 -1.05 -9.64 12.56
N SER A 174 -1.77 -9.03 13.51
CA SER A 174 -3.24 -9.12 13.53
C SER A 174 -3.88 -8.54 12.25
N ILE A 175 -3.33 -7.44 11.72
CA ILE A 175 -3.84 -6.83 10.49
C ILE A 175 -3.47 -7.69 9.29
N VAL A 176 -2.25 -8.25 9.23
CA VAL A 176 -1.86 -9.19 8.18
C VAL A 176 -2.80 -10.40 8.14
N HIS A 177 -3.11 -10.99 9.30
CA HIS A 177 -4.02 -12.14 9.44
C HIS A 177 -5.45 -11.85 8.95
N GLU A 178 -5.93 -10.60 9.03
CA GLU A 178 -7.22 -10.22 8.43
C GLU A 178 -7.25 -10.39 6.91
N PHE A 179 -6.10 -10.21 6.24
CA PHE A 179 -5.96 -10.36 4.79
C PHE A 179 -5.51 -11.77 4.37
N THR A 180 -4.89 -12.55 5.27
CA THR A 180 -4.40 -13.90 4.98
C THR A 180 -5.30 -15.03 5.48
N ALA A 181 -6.41 -14.73 6.15
CA ALA A 181 -7.31 -15.74 6.73
C ALA A 181 -7.82 -16.82 5.73
N GLY A 182 -7.88 -16.51 4.44
CA GLY A 182 -8.24 -17.45 3.37
C GLY A 182 -7.06 -18.26 2.78
N SER A 183 -5.82 -17.95 3.18
CA SER A 183 -4.58 -18.43 2.56
C SER A 183 -3.60 -18.93 3.64
N PRO A 184 -3.85 -20.09 4.28
CA PRO A 184 -3.11 -20.51 5.46
C PRO A 184 -1.62 -20.83 5.21
N TRP A 185 -1.26 -21.21 3.99
CA TRP A 185 0.15 -21.43 3.62
C TRP A 185 0.90 -20.12 3.43
N ASP A 186 0.25 -19.10 2.85
CA ASP A 186 0.82 -17.76 2.73
C ASP A 186 0.97 -17.14 4.11
N GLU A 187 -0.03 -17.29 4.97
CA GLU A 187 0.01 -16.86 6.37
C GLU A 187 1.20 -17.46 7.12
N LEU A 188 1.41 -18.78 7.03
CA LEU A 188 2.57 -19.44 7.65
C LEU A 188 3.90 -18.89 7.10
N GLY A 189 3.99 -18.69 5.78
CA GLY A 189 5.19 -18.15 5.14
C GLY A 189 5.51 -16.74 5.62
N ILE A 190 4.49 -15.88 5.70
CA ILE A 190 4.62 -14.53 6.24
C ILE A 190 4.98 -14.58 7.72
N ASP A 191 4.32 -15.42 8.50
CA ASP A 191 4.57 -15.55 9.93
C ASP A 191 6.01 -15.97 10.26
N LEU A 192 6.61 -16.79 9.40
CA LEU A 192 8.03 -17.19 9.50
C LEU A 192 8.98 -16.00 9.27
N CYS A 193 8.62 -15.08 8.38
CA CYS A 193 9.38 -13.85 8.11
C CYS A 193 9.13 -12.77 9.17
N LEU A 194 7.98 -12.79 9.85
CA LEU A 194 7.61 -11.81 10.86
C LEU A 194 8.16 -12.17 12.24
N GLY A 195 9.09 -11.35 12.75
CA GLY A 195 9.57 -11.45 14.12
C GLY A 195 8.54 -11.02 15.17
N ALA A 196 8.84 -11.29 16.45
CA ALA A 196 7.95 -11.00 17.60
C ALA A 196 7.58 -9.51 17.76
N GLU A 197 8.31 -8.60 17.12
CA GLU A 197 7.97 -7.17 17.08
C GLU A 197 6.65 -6.90 16.35
N ALA A 198 6.24 -7.78 15.42
CA ALA A 198 4.97 -7.66 14.70
C ALA A 198 3.74 -7.90 15.59
N ASP A 199 3.92 -8.48 16.78
CA ASP A 199 2.86 -8.82 17.74
C ASP A 199 2.56 -7.69 18.73
N LYS A 200 3.39 -6.64 18.75
CA LYS A 200 3.16 -5.47 19.61
C LYS A 200 1.96 -4.66 19.13
N GLU A 201 1.22 -4.09 20.06
CA GLU A 201 0.13 -3.17 19.73
C GLU A 201 0.69 -1.91 19.04
N ILE A 202 0.06 -1.52 17.94
CA ILE A 202 0.51 -0.43 17.09
C ILE A 202 -0.43 0.76 17.14
N ASN A 203 0.13 1.97 17.05
CA ASN A 203 -0.65 3.20 17.08
C ASN A 203 -1.34 3.48 15.72
N LYS A 204 -2.22 4.49 15.68
CA LYS A 204 -2.97 4.85 14.46
C LYS A 204 -2.09 5.12 13.24
N ARG A 205 -0.92 5.75 13.43
CA ARG A 205 0.00 6.06 12.32
C ARG A 205 0.56 4.78 11.70
N GLN A 206 0.89 3.82 12.54
CA GLN A 206 1.37 2.51 12.13
C GLN A 206 0.25 1.71 11.46
N GLN A 207 -0.98 1.72 12.00
CA GLN A 207 -2.13 1.01 11.42
C GLN A 207 -2.45 1.47 9.98
N MET A 208 -2.17 2.72 9.64
CA MET A 208 -2.31 3.28 8.28
C MET A 208 -1.32 2.70 7.25
N PHE A 209 -0.52 1.67 7.57
CA PHE A 209 0.25 0.93 6.56
C PHE A 209 -0.67 0.15 5.60
N SER A 210 -1.81 -0.32 6.12
CA SER A 210 -2.78 -1.09 5.34
C SER A 210 -3.72 -0.18 4.54
N PRO A 211 -3.98 -0.45 3.25
CA PRO A 211 -4.85 0.36 2.40
C PRO A 211 -6.25 0.60 3.00
N PHE A 212 -6.91 -0.43 3.53
CA PHE A 212 -8.26 -0.30 4.08
C PHE A 212 -8.30 0.42 5.43
N TYR A 213 -7.26 0.27 6.24
CA TYR A 213 -7.12 1.07 7.45
C TYR A 213 -6.90 2.54 7.11
N MET A 214 -6.03 2.84 6.14
CA MET A 214 -5.83 4.21 5.67
C MET A 214 -7.12 4.81 5.10
N LYS A 215 -7.88 4.04 4.31
CA LYS A 215 -9.21 4.45 3.82
C LYS A 215 -10.14 4.83 4.98
N TYR A 216 -10.27 3.97 5.99
CA TYR A 216 -11.06 4.24 7.19
C TYR A 216 -10.60 5.50 7.94
N TYR A 217 -9.29 5.63 8.14
CA TYR A 217 -8.72 6.80 8.81
C TYR A 217 -8.95 8.08 8.01
N ALA A 218 -8.83 8.03 6.68
CA ALA A 218 -9.09 9.16 5.80
C ALA A 218 -10.56 9.59 5.85
N SER A 219 -11.51 8.66 5.77
CA SER A 219 -12.96 8.95 5.85
C SER A 219 -13.34 9.71 7.13
N ASN A 220 -12.62 9.44 8.22
CA ASN A 220 -12.90 10.00 9.53
C ASN A 220 -11.94 11.14 9.93
N ALA A 221 -11.06 11.56 9.03
CA ALA A 221 -10.10 12.63 9.28
C ALA A 221 -10.65 14.01 8.90
N TYR A 222 -10.09 15.04 9.54
CA TYR A 222 -10.35 16.43 9.21
C TYR A 222 -9.05 17.23 9.16
N ILE A 223 -9.03 18.27 8.35
CA ILE A 223 -7.95 19.26 8.26
C ILE A 223 -8.29 20.42 9.18
N VAL A 224 -7.31 20.85 9.98
CA VAL A 224 -7.34 22.11 10.73
C VAL A 224 -6.39 23.08 10.03
N ASP A 225 -6.93 24.15 9.47
CA ASP A 225 -6.13 25.19 8.81
C ASP A 225 -5.41 26.09 9.83
N ALA A 226 -4.56 27.00 9.35
CA ALA A 226 -3.83 27.95 10.20
C ALA A 226 -4.75 28.90 10.99
N GLY A 227 -5.98 29.12 10.52
CA GLY A 227 -7.00 29.92 11.20
C GLY A 227 -7.84 29.14 12.22
N GLY A 228 -7.64 27.82 12.34
CA GLY A 228 -8.39 26.93 13.21
C GLY A 228 -9.71 26.42 12.61
N THR A 229 -10.02 26.75 11.36
CA THR A 229 -11.21 26.23 10.66
C THR A 229 -11.02 24.74 10.39
N ARG A 230 -12.10 23.98 10.60
CA ARG A 230 -12.12 22.55 10.35
C ARG A 230 -12.86 22.24 9.06
N ARG A 231 -12.29 21.37 8.24
CA ARG A 231 -12.94 20.79 7.06
C ARG A 231 -12.61 19.29 6.96
N PRO A 232 -13.53 18.44 6.49
CA PRO A 232 -13.24 17.01 6.35
C PRO A 232 -12.10 16.79 5.36
N LEU A 233 -11.28 15.75 5.55
CA LEU A 233 -10.22 15.39 4.59
C LEU A 233 -10.80 14.85 3.27
N ILE A 234 -11.88 14.08 3.36
CA ILE A 234 -12.58 13.47 2.22
C ILE A 234 -13.88 14.23 1.94
N LEU A 235 -14.09 14.63 0.68
CA LEU A 235 -15.34 15.25 0.21
C LEU A 235 -16.40 14.21 -0.13
N ASP A 236 -15.98 13.15 -0.79
CA ASP A 236 -16.86 12.13 -1.35
C ASP A 236 -16.13 10.79 -1.41
N GLU A 237 -16.88 9.71 -1.27
CA GLU A 237 -16.38 8.35 -1.37
C GLU A 237 -17.27 7.54 -2.31
N THR A 238 -16.67 6.96 -3.35
CA THR A 238 -17.37 6.18 -4.37
C THR A 238 -16.65 4.87 -4.64
N LYS A 239 -17.42 3.82 -4.94
CA LYS A 239 -16.88 2.55 -5.43
C LYS A 239 -16.88 2.61 -6.95
N ILE A 240 -15.71 2.85 -7.54
CA ILE A 240 -15.54 3.10 -8.98
C ILE A 240 -15.40 1.80 -9.80
N VAL A 241 -14.87 0.76 -9.17
CA VAL A 241 -14.93 -0.62 -9.68
C VAL A 241 -15.70 -1.42 -8.64
N ASP A 242 -16.90 -1.87 -9.00
CA ASP A 242 -17.77 -2.67 -8.15
C ASP A 242 -17.81 -4.10 -8.67
N VAL A 243 -16.80 -4.87 -8.27
CA VAL A 243 -16.66 -6.28 -8.63
C VAL A 243 -16.33 -7.06 -7.36
N GLU A 244 -17.01 -8.17 -7.15
CA GLU A 244 -16.66 -9.13 -6.11
C GLU A 244 -15.60 -10.09 -6.66
N LEU A 245 -14.61 -10.43 -5.84
CA LEU A 245 -13.66 -11.47 -6.20
C LEU A 245 -14.44 -12.77 -6.46
N ASP A 246 -14.16 -13.43 -7.58
CA ASP A 246 -14.60 -14.81 -7.78
C ASP A 246 -14.12 -15.67 -6.61
N GLU A 247 -14.88 -16.71 -6.27
CA GLU A 247 -14.52 -17.64 -5.19
C GLU A 247 -13.05 -18.07 -5.34
N VAL A 248 -12.25 -17.79 -4.31
CA VAL A 248 -10.83 -18.13 -4.28
C VAL A 248 -10.72 -19.63 -4.53
N GLN A 249 -9.99 -20.02 -5.58
CA GLN A 249 -9.69 -21.42 -5.86
C GLN A 249 -9.14 -22.05 -4.59
N PRO A 250 -9.70 -23.19 -4.12
CA PRO A 250 -9.25 -23.80 -2.88
C PRO A 250 -7.77 -24.12 -3.02
N GLY A 251 -6.97 -23.56 -2.11
CA GLY A 251 -5.54 -23.85 -2.02
C GLY A 251 -5.30 -25.32 -1.66
N PHE A 252 -4.07 -25.64 -1.26
CA PHE A 252 -3.75 -27.00 -0.83
C PHE A 252 -4.72 -27.48 0.27
N VAL A 253 -5.32 -28.66 0.06
CA VAL A 253 -6.45 -29.18 0.87
C VAL A 253 -6.14 -29.29 2.36
N LEU A 254 -4.85 -29.50 2.71
CA LEU A 254 -4.42 -29.59 4.09
C LEU A 254 -3.82 -28.26 4.55
N SER A 255 -4.32 -27.74 5.66
CA SER A 255 -3.69 -26.58 6.30
C SER A 255 -2.32 -26.95 6.86
N PRO A 256 -1.43 -25.98 7.11
CA PRO A 256 -0.13 -26.26 7.71
C PRO A 256 -0.23 -26.95 9.07
N LEU A 257 -1.24 -26.60 9.88
CA LEU A 257 -1.51 -27.27 11.16
C LEU A 257 -1.90 -28.73 10.96
N MET A 258 -2.74 -29.04 9.96
CA MET A 258 -3.08 -30.42 9.62
C MET A 258 -1.85 -31.21 9.16
N CYS A 259 -1.01 -30.62 8.32
CA CYS A 259 0.27 -31.23 7.92
C CYS A 259 1.18 -31.49 9.12
N GLY A 260 1.29 -30.53 10.04
CA GLY A 260 2.05 -30.67 11.28
C GLY A 260 1.50 -31.79 12.18
N ALA A 261 0.17 -31.88 12.32
CA ALA A 261 -0.49 -32.93 13.10
C ALA A 261 -0.32 -34.31 12.47
N LEU A 262 -0.45 -34.44 11.14
CA LEU A 262 -0.21 -35.68 10.42
C LEU A 262 1.27 -36.12 10.52
N PHE A 263 2.19 -35.15 10.42
CA PHE A 263 3.61 -35.41 10.62
C PHE A 263 3.91 -35.87 12.05
N LEU A 264 3.32 -35.21 13.06
CA LEU A 264 3.45 -35.63 14.45
C LEU A 264 2.88 -37.05 14.68
N ALA A 265 1.71 -37.35 14.11
CA ALA A 265 1.13 -38.69 14.18
C ALA A 265 2.04 -39.74 13.55
N LEU A 266 2.65 -39.43 12.40
CA LEU A 266 3.64 -40.28 11.76
C LEU A 266 4.86 -40.50 12.67
N CYS A 267 5.42 -39.44 13.27
CA CYS A 267 6.51 -39.54 14.25
C CYS A 267 6.15 -40.49 15.40
N VAL A 268 4.93 -40.40 15.94
CA VAL A 268 4.46 -41.27 17.03
C VAL A 268 4.34 -42.73 16.57
N VAL A 269 3.81 -42.99 15.38
CA VAL A 269 3.71 -44.35 14.81
C VAL A 269 5.10 -44.96 14.59
N MET A 270 6.03 -44.18 14.04
CA MET A 270 7.41 -44.62 13.82
C MET A 270 8.11 -44.93 15.15
N ALA A 271 7.96 -44.04 16.15
CA ALA A 271 8.52 -44.24 17.49
C ALA A 271 7.93 -45.49 18.18
N TRP A 272 6.62 -45.70 18.08
CA TRP A 272 5.98 -46.91 18.60
C TRP A 272 6.48 -48.18 17.91
N GLY A 273 6.67 -48.15 16.59
CA GLY A 273 7.22 -49.27 15.82
C GLY A 273 8.65 -49.62 16.23
N GLN A 274 9.51 -48.62 16.42
CA GLN A 274 10.86 -48.81 16.94
C GLN A 274 10.86 -49.38 18.36
N TRP A 275 10.02 -48.84 19.24
CA TRP A 275 9.86 -49.35 20.60
C TRP A 275 9.38 -50.81 20.61
N LYS A 276 8.36 -51.15 19.81
CA LYS A 276 7.84 -52.54 19.76
C LYS A 276 8.86 -53.52 19.19
N THR A 277 9.64 -53.11 18.19
CA THR A 277 10.64 -53.97 17.54
C THR A 277 11.99 -53.97 18.25
N GLN A 278 12.19 -53.07 19.23
CA GLN A 278 13.48 -52.81 19.90
C GLN A 278 14.63 -52.56 18.91
N ARG A 279 14.31 -51.96 17.75
CA ARG A 279 15.25 -51.65 16.68
C ARG A 279 15.11 -50.19 16.28
N ILE A 280 16.24 -49.52 16.15
CA ILE A 280 16.32 -48.13 15.69
C ILE A 280 16.20 -48.13 14.16
N TRP A 281 15.32 -47.28 13.64
CA TRP A 281 15.15 -47.08 12.19
C TRP A 281 15.92 -45.82 11.77
N TRP A 282 17.25 -45.96 11.66
CA TRP A 282 18.19 -44.87 11.40
C TRP A 282 17.83 -43.98 10.19
N GLY A 283 17.17 -44.52 9.17
CA GLY A 283 16.71 -43.73 8.02
C GLY A 283 15.68 -42.66 8.39
N TRP A 284 14.81 -42.93 9.36
CA TRP A 284 13.85 -41.96 9.88
C TRP A 284 14.55 -40.84 10.64
N ASP A 285 15.55 -41.17 11.46
CA ASP A 285 16.33 -40.19 12.21
C ASP A 285 17.11 -39.26 11.28
N ILE A 286 17.71 -39.79 10.20
CA ILE A 286 18.36 -38.98 9.17
C ILE A 286 17.38 -37.98 8.55
N VAL A 287 16.15 -38.40 8.24
CA VAL A 287 15.12 -37.50 7.69
C VAL A 287 14.77 -36.40 8.70
N LEU A 288 14.52 -36.75 9.96
CA LEU A 288 14.18 -35.78 11.00
C LEU A 288 15.30 -34.77 11.23
N TYR A 289 16.56 -35.22 11.39
CA TYR A 289 17.70 -34.34 11.57
C TYR A 289 17.99 -33.50 10.33
N GLY A 290 17.78 -34.06 9.12
CA GLY A 290 17.90 -33.31 7.87
C GLY A 290 16.88 -32.18 7.79
N LEU A 291 15.61 -32.46 8.10
CA LEU A 291 14.54 -31.44 8.14
C LEU A 291 14.81 -30.37 9.20
N GLN A 292 15.26 -30.78 10.40
CA GLN A 292 15.62 -29.85 11.46
C GLN A 292 16.81 -28.96 11.07
N GLY A 293 17.84 -29.53 10.45
CA GLY A 293 18.99 -28.78 9.94
C GLY A 293 18.58 -27.76 8.88
N LEU A 294 17.73 -28.16 7.93
CA LEU A 294 17.20 -27.28 6.90
C LEU A 294 16.37 -26.13 7.50
N ALA A 295 15.49 -26.43 8.47
CA ALA A 295 14.71 -25.41 9.17
C ALA A 295 15.63 -24.42 9.91
N GLY A 296 16.69 -24.91 10.55
CA GLY A 296 17.71 -24.08 11.18
C GLY A 296 18.43 -23.17 10.19
N CYS A 297 18.76 -23.66 9.00
CA CYS A 297 19.35 -22.83 7.94
C CYS A 297 18.40 -21.73 7.46
N ILE A 298 17.10 -22.03 7.32
CA ILE A 298 16.09 -21.04 6.92
C ILE A 298 15.96 -19.95 7.99
N ILE A 299 15.82 -20.33 9.27
CA ILE A 299 15.72 -19.37 10.38
C ILE A 299 16.99 -18.52 10.49
N ALA A 300 18.17 -19.13 10.38
CA ALA A 300 19.43 -18.40 10.39
C ALA A 300 19.51 -17.41 9.22
N PHE A 301 19.05 -17.81 8.02
CA PHE A 301 19.00 -16.91 6.88
C PHE A 301 18.10 -15.70 7.15
N LEU A 302 16.86 -15.93 7.60
CA LEU A 302 15.91 -14.87 7.92
C LEU A 302 16.41 -13.94 9.04
N PHE A 303 17.08 -14.49 10.06
CA PHE A 303 17.57 -13.67 11.17
C PHE A 303 18.76 -12.76 10.79
N PHE A 304 19.67 -13.25 9.94
CA PHE A 304 20.90 -12.51 9.63
C PHE A 304 20.82 -11.68 8.34
N PHE A 305 19.91 -12.02 7.43
CA PHE A 305 19.86 -11.45 6.08
C PHE A 305 18.50 -10.87 5.69
N SER A 306 17.47 -10.96 6.53
CA SER A 306 16.14 -10.36 6.30
C SER A 306 15.79 -9.30 7.35
#